data_AF-A0A9D7FL19-F1
#
_entry.id   AF-A0A9D7FL19-F1
#
_cell.length_a   1.000
_cell.length_b   1.000
_cell.length_c   1.000
_cell.angle_alpha   90.00
_cell.angle_beta   90.00
_cell.angle_gamma   90.00
#
_symmetry.space_group_name_H-M   'P 1'
#
loop_
_entity.id
_entity.type
_entity.pdbx_description
1 polymer ?
#
loop_
_entity_poly.entity_id
_entity_poly.type
_entity_poly.pdbx_seq_one_letter_code
_entity_poly.pdbx_strand_id
1 'polypeptide(L)'
;MVRQYKVGATADLSVRRGTEELKVAIQLPETPKPPRELKKHIDRLFEFTVRDLAYMDKADQDWPADQPGVLVIEVISGGWAAVGKLNVGDLVLEFAGTPITDVESMKKRLEEVAREQPGTVTLLVRRGIYQRYLELEPEWETPSK
;
A
#
# COMPACT_ATOMS: atom_id res chain seq x y z
N MET A 1 -24.49 29.63 6.34
CA MET A 1 -23.83 29.30 7.63
C MET A 1 -23.51 27.82 7.63
N VAL A 2 -22.24 27.42 7.57
CA VAL A 2 -21.84 26.01 7.60
C VAL A 2 -21.71 25.60 9.07
N ARG A 3 -22.44 24.60 9.54
CA ARG A 3 -22.28 24.07 10.91
C ARG A 3 -20.93 23.37 11.00
N GLN A 4 -20.04 23.88 11.85
CA GLN A 4 -18.80 23.19 12.21
C GLN A 4 -19.12 22.07 13.20
N TYR A 5 -19.11 20.83 12.74
CA TYR A 5 -19.19 19.65 13.59
C TYR A 5 -17.77 19.19 13.99
N LYS A 6 -17.62 18.65 15.19
CA LYS A 6 -16.35 18.08 15.66
C LYS A 6 -16.14 16.69 15.03
N VAL A 7 -14.88 16.32 14.81
CA VAL A 7 -14.50 14.93 14.49
C VAL A 7 -15.07 13.99 15.57
N GLY A 8 -15.66 12.88 15.14
CA GLY A 8 -16.30 11.89 16.00
C GLY A 8 -17.72 12.24 16.44
N ALA A 9 -18.26 13.43 16.10
CA ALA A 9 -19.64 13.77 16.39
C ALA A 9 -20.61 12.97 15.50
N THR A 10 -21.81 12.70 16.03
CA THR A 10 -22.90 12.11 15.25
C THR A 10 -23.72 13.21 14.58
N ALA A 11 -23.99 13.06 13.29
CA ALA A 11 -24.88 13.93 12.53
C ALA A 11 -26.06 13.12 11.98
N ASP A 12 -27.28 13.64 12.14
CA ASP A 12 -28.48 13.07 11.53
C ASP A 12 -28.62 13.60 10.10
N LEU A 13 -28.58 12.69 9.12
CA LEU A 13 -28.80 12.98 7.71
C LEU A 13 -30.20 12.51 7.30
N SER A 14 -31.03 13.43 6.82
CA SER A 14 -32.24 13.06 6.06
C SER A 14 -31.84 12.68 4.64
N VAL A 15 -32.11 11.45 4.23
CA VAL A 15 -31.89 10.94 2.87
C VAL A 15 -33.20 10.44 2.28
N ARG A 16 -33.45 10.68 0.99
CA ARG A 16 -34.64 10.16 0.32
C ARG A 16 -34.26 8.98 -0.57
N ARG A 17 -34.86 7.82 -0.35
CA ARG A 17 -34.66 6.61 -1.17
C ARG A 17 -36.00 6.25 -1.82
N GLY A 18 -36.13 6.52 -3.12
CA GLY A 18 -37.42 6.44 -3.80
C GLY A 18 -38.38 7.53 -3.32
N THR A 19 -39.55 7.13 -2.82
CA THR A 19 -40.56 8.04 -2.24
C THR A 19 -40.46 8.19 -0.72
N GLU A 20 -39.64 7.38 -0.04
CA GLU A 20 -39.50 7.39 1.42
C GLU A 20 -38.34 8.30 1.87
N GLU A 21 -38.59 9.11 2.90
CA GLU A 21 -37.57 9.90 3.60
C GLU A 21 -37.08 9.14 4.83
N LEU A 22 -35.77 8.92 4.91
CA LEU A 22 -35.10 8.16 5.95
C LEU A 22 -34.17 9.10 6.72
N LYS A 23 -34.10 8.93 8.05
CA LYS A 23 -33.07 9.58 8.87
C LYS A 23 -31.97 8.58 9.19
N VAL A 24 -30.74 8.93 8.83
CA VAL A 24 -29.55 8.11 9.05
C VAL A 24 -28.61 8.88 9.97
N ALA A 25 -28.36 8.35 11.16
CA ALA A 25 -27.31 8.85 12.04
C ALA A 25 -25.96 8.35 11.54
N ILE A 26 -25.04 9.27 11.23
CA ILE A 26 -23.67 8.94 10.82
C ILE A 26 -22.67 9.56 11.80
N GLN A 27 -21.66 8.79 12.18
CA GLN A 27 -20.51 9.33 12.90
C GLN A 27 -19.57 9.99 11.89
N LEU A 28 -19.19 11.24 12.13
CA LEU A 28 -18.27 11.97 11.25
C LEU A 28 -16.83 11.51 11.53
N PRO A 29 -16.20 10.74 10.62
CA PRO A 29 -14.82 10.31 10.84
C PRO A 29 -13.86 11.49 10.71
N GLU A 30 -12.64 11.31 11.19
CA GLU A 30 -11.56 12.25 10.87
C GLU A 30 -11.31 12.25 9.36
N THR A 31 -10.93 13.42 8.83
CA THR A 31 -10.48 13.51 7.44
C THR A 31 -9.30 12.55 7.23
N PRO A 32 -9.39 11.63 6.24
CA PRO A 32 -8.27 10.75 5.94
C PRO A 32 -7.00 11.53 5.62
N LYS A 33 -5.85 11.01 6.07
CA LYS A 33 -4.55 11.63 5.78
C LYS A 33 -4.29 11.64 4.27
N PRO A 34 -3.76 12.76 3.72
CA PRO A 34 -3.37 12.80 2.32
C PRO A 34 -2.15 11.89 2.07
N PRO A 35 -1.96 11.35 0.85
CA PRO A 35 -0.88 10.41 0.53
C PRO A 35 0.53 10.87 0.95
N ARG A 36 0.80 12.18 0.87
CA ARG A 36 2.10 12.79 1.24
C ARG A 36 2.46 12.68 2.74
N GLU A 37 1.46 12.46 3.60
CA GLU A 37 1.60 12.36 5.06
C GLU A 37 1.60 10.90 5.54
N LEU A 38 1.40 9.94 4.63
CA LEU A 38 1.46 8.53 4.94
C LEU A 38 2.90 8.06 5.10
N LYS A 39 3.08 6.98 5.86
CA LYS A 39 4.39 6.36 6.01
C LYS A 39 4.88 5.89 4.65
N LYS A 40 6.19 6.05 4.44
CA LYS A 40 6.89 5.58 3.26
C LYS A 40 8.20 4.94 3.65
N HIS A 41 8.65 3.99 2.85
CA HIS A 41 9.96 3.36 3.00
C HIS A 41 10.67 3.37 1.65
N ILE A 42 11.91 3.85 1.67
CA ILE A 42 12.81 3.84 0.51
C ILE A 42 13.74 2.65 0.73
N ASP A 43 13.58 1.63 -0.10
CA ASP A 43 14.51 0.54 -0.12
C ASP A 43 15.63 0.83 -1.10
N ARG A 44 16.86 0.73 -0.60
CA ARG A 44 18.08 0.98 -1.39
C ARG A 44 18.65 -0.31 -1.97
N LEU A 45 18.26 -1.47 -1.44
CA LEU A 45 18.76 -2.75 -1.89
C LEU A 45 18.11 -3.16 -3.21
N PHE A 46 16.78 -3.15 -3.25
CA PHE A 46 16.01 -3.45 -4.45
C PHE A 46 15.57 -2.20 -5.24
N GLU A 47 15.92 -1.02 -4.74
CA GLU A 47 15.81 0.29 -5.42
C GLU A 47 14.37 0.67 -5.81
N PHE A 48 13.46 0.59 -4.84
CA PHE A 48 12.08 1.04 -4.99
C PHE A 48 11.58 1.76 -3.71
N THR A 49 10.52 2.55 -3.86
CA THR A 49 9.87 3.23 -2.73
C THR A 49 8.41 2.77 -2.62
N VAL A 50 7.99 2.43 -1.41
CA VAL A 50 6.60 2.09 -1.08
C VAL A 50 6.00 3.05 -0.06
N ARG A 51 4.68 3.13 -0.02
CA ARG A 51 3.91 3.81 1.03
C ARG A 51 2.67 3.04 1.45
N ASP A 52 2.12 3.41 2.61
CA ASP A 52 0.82 2.92 3.04
C ASP A 52 -0.28 3.37 2.07
N LEU A 53 -1.38 2.59 2.04
CA LEU A 53 -2.55 2.90 1.24
C LEU A 53 -3.35 4.06 1.82
N ALA A 54 -3.61 5.06 0.98
CA ALA A 54 -4.52 6.14 1.27
C ALA A 54 -5.97 5.68 1.06
N TYR A 55 -6.90 6.39 1.68
CA TYR A 55 -8.33 6.17 1.45
C TYR A 55 -8.71 6.33 -0.03
N MET A 56 -8.12 7.33 -0.73
CA MET A 56 -8.38 7.57 -2.15
C MET A 56 -7.83 6.45 -3.05
N ASP A 57 -6.68 5.83 -2.72
CA ASP A 57 -6.17 4.71 -3.54
C ASP A 57 -7.16 3.55 -3.57
N LYS A 58 -7.76 3.25 -2.41
CA LYS A 58 -8.75 2.19 -2.26
C LYS A 58 -10.03 2.55 -3.00
N ALA A 59 -10.49 3.80 -2.89
CA ALA A 59 -11.68 4.27 -3.59
C ALA A 59 -11.50 4.24 -5.13
N ASP A 60 -10.37 4.73 -5.63
CA ASP A 60 -10.08 4.81 -7.07
C ASP A 60 -9.93 3.42 -7.71
N GLN A 61 -9.48 2.43 -6.93
CA GLN A 61 -9.30 1.05 -7.39
C GLN A 61 -10.46 0.11 -7.02
N ASP A 62 -11.52 0.64 -6.39
CA ASP A 62 -12.65 -0.13 -5.85
C ASP A 62 -12.21 -1.28 -4.92
N TRP A 63 -11.23 -1.02 -4.07
CA TRP A 63 -10.72 -1.97 -3.09
C TRP A 63 -11.47 -1.87 -1.75
N PRO A 64 -11.56 -2.99 -1.00
CA PRO A 64 -12.09 -2.99 0.35
C PRO A 64 -11.39 -1.96 1.26
N ALA A 65 -12.14 -1.40 2.21
CA ALA A 65 -11.60 -0.43 3.16
C ALA A 65 -10.43 -0.97 3.99
N ASP A 66 -10.42 -2.28 4.25
CA ASP A 66 -9.41 -3.05 4.97
C ASP A 66 -8.34 -3.68 4.07
N GLN A 67 -8.30 -3.33 2.77
CA GLN A 67 -7.30 -3.85 1.82
C GLN A 67 -5.87 -3.71 2.39
N PRO A 68 -5.15 -4.84 2.60
CA PRO A 68 -3.77 -4.82 3.06
C PRO A 68 -2.80 -4.55 1.92
N GLY A 69 -1.57 -4.20 2.29
CA GLY A 69 -0.44 -4.07 1.39
C GLY A 69 0.10 -2.66 1.30
N VAL A 70 1.11 -2.49 0.46
CA VAL A 70 1.80 -1.22 0.25
C VAL A 70 1.84 -0.87 -1.22
N LEU A 71 1.67 0.41 -1.53
CA LEU A 71 1.67 0.90 -2.91
C LEU A 71 3.09 1.31 -3.31
N VAL A 72 3.55 0.81 -4.46
CA VAL A 72 4.81 1.23 -5.08
C VAL A 72 4.62 2.61 -5.70
N ILE A 73 5.41 3.59 -5.25
CA ILE A 73 5.34 4.98 -5.73
C ILE A 73 6.56 5.38 -6.55
N GLU A 74 7.64 4.62 -6.47
CA GLU A 74 8.86 4.87 -7.23
C GLU A 74 9.59 3.54 -7.46
N VAL A 75 10.17 3.40 -8.65
CA VAL A 75 11.08 2.30 -9.00
C VAL A 75 12.23 2.91 -9.77
N ILE A 76 13.46 2.69 -9.30
CA ILE A 76 14.65 3.22 -9.95
C ILE A 76 14.92 2.43 -11.24
N SER A 77 15.12 3.16 -12.34
CA SER A 77 15.39 2.54 -13.64
C SER A 77 16.72 1.80 -13.65
N GLY A 78 16.71 0.56 -14.14
CA GLY A 78 17.88 -0.31 -14.17
C GLY A 78 18.17 -1.04 -12.86
N GLY A 79 17.44 -0.73 -11.79
CA GLY A 79 17.58 -1.40 -10.51
C GLY A 79 16.91 -2.77 -10.43
N TRP A 80 17.17 -3.50 -9.36
CA TRP A 80 16.66 -4.88 -9.18
C TRP A 80 15.14 -4.98 -9.34
N ALA A 81 14.38 -4.10 -8.69
CA ALA A 81 12.93 -4.07 -8.81
C ALA A 81 12.47 -3.81 -10.26
N ALA A 82 13.14 -2.92 -10.99
CA ALA A 82 12.81 -2.65 -12.39
C ALA A 82 13.13 -3.85 -13.31
N VAL A 83 14.26 -4.51 -13.09
CA VAL A 83 14.65 -5.73 -13.82
C VAL A 83 13.61 -6.84 -13.59
N GLY A 84 13.20 -7.02 -12.34
CA GLY A 84 12.13 -7.93 -11.93
C GLY A 84 10.71 -7.48 -12.27
N LYS A 85 10.56 -6.44 -13.09
CA LYS A 85 9.28 -5.94 -13.64
C LYS A 85 8.29 -5.39 -12.60
N LEU A 86 8.77 -4.96 -11.44
CA LEU A 86 7.98 -4.15 -10.51
C LEU A 86 7.74 -2.77 -11.12
N ASN A 87 6.51 -2.27 -11.02
CA ASN A 87 6.12 -0.99 -11.58
C ASN A 87 5.54 -0.06 -10.52
N VAL A 88 5.68 1.24 -10.75
CA VAL A 88 4.89 2.24 -10.03
C VAL A 88 3.40 1.96 -10.21
N GLY A 89 2.64 2.01 -9.11
CA GLY A 89 1.22 1.68 -9.07
C GLY A 89 0.93 0.21 -8.73
N ASP A 90 1.94 -0.66 -8.64
CA ASP A 90 1.74 -2.00 -8.08
C ASP A 90 1.38 -1.93 -6.60
N LEU A 91 0.41 -2.74 -6.19
CA LEU A 91 0.13 -3.01 -4.79
C LEU A 91 0.85 -4.31 -4.39
N VAL A 92 1.82 -4.21 -3.50
CA VAL A 92 2.53 -5.38 -2.96
C VAL A 92 1.70 -6.00 -1.83
N LEU A 93 1.36 -7.27 -1.99
CA LEU A 93 0.59 -8.08 -1.04
C LEU A 93 1.48 -9.06 -0.26
N GLU A 94 2.58 -9.51 -0.87
CA GLU A 94 3.53 -10.44 -0.28
C GLU A 94 4.95 -10.10 -0.75
N PHE A 95 5.93 -10.27 0.13
CA PHE A 95 7.35 -10.12 -0.18
C PHE A 95 8.15 -11.28 0.43
N ALA A 96 8.87 -12.01 -0.42
CA ALA A 96 9.59 -13.24 -0.10
C ALA A 96 8.77 -14.23 0.73
N GLY A 97 7.54 -14.57 0.32
CA GLY A 97 6.70 -15.53 1.05
C GLY A 97 6.01 -15.00 2.31
N THR A 98 6.18 -13.71 2.64
CA THR A 98 5.57 -13.08 3.83
C THR A 98 4.50 -12.07 3.44
N PRO A 99 3.25 -12.20 3.95
CA PRO A 99 2.20 -11.23 3.72
C PRO A 99 2.58 -9.83 4.22
N ILE A 100 2.32 -8.82 3.39
CA ILE A 100 2.60 -7.41 3.68
C ILE A 100 1.27 -6.70 3.92
N THR A 101 1.14 -6.07 5.08
CA THR A 101 -0.07 -5.34 5.50
C THR A 101 0.10 -3.83 5.42
N ASP A 102 1.33 -3.36 5.64
CA ASP A 102 1.70 -1.96 5.77
C ASP A 102 3.22 -1.77 5.56
N VAL A 103 3.67 -0.51 5.56
CA VAL A 103 5.07 -0.15 5.36
C VAL A 103 6.01 -0.71 6.44
N GLU A 104 5.56 -0.88 7.69
CA GLU A 104 6.42 -1.43 8.74
C GLU A 104 6.64 -2.94 8.51
N SER A 105 5.60 -3.67 8.12
CA SER A 105 5.71 -5.09 7.75
C SER A 105 6.65 -5.29 6.56
N MET A 106 6.57 -4.41 5.56
CA MET A 106 7.47 -4.41 4.40
C MET A 106 8.92 -4.12 4.80
N LYS A 107 9.13 -3.07 5.60
CA LYS A 107 10.45 -2.68 6.09
C LYS A 107 11.11 -3.82 6.87
N LYS A 108 10.39 -4.42 7.82
CA LYS A 108 10.89 -5.55 8.60
C LYS A 108 11.28 -6.72 7.70
N ARG A 109 10.43 -7.03 6.70
CA ARG A 109 10.71 -8.13 5.77
C ARG A 109 11.95 -7.87 4.90
N LEU A 110 12.13 -6.63 4.43
CA LEU A 110 13.33 -6.24 3.68
C LEU A 110 14.60 -6.38 4.53
N GLU A 111 14.56 -5.98 5.80
CA GLU A 111 15.68 -6.14 6.74
C GLU A 111 16.02 -7.62 7.04
N GLU A 112 15.02 -8.51 7.02
CA GLU A 112 15.22 -9.96 7.10
C GLU A 112 15.86 -10.51 5.83
N VAL A 113 15.31 -10.18 4.66
CA VAL A 113 15.83 -10.64 3.36
C VAL A 113 17.28 -10.17 3.13
N ALA A 114 17.62 -8.94 3.53
CA ALA A 114 18.98 -8.42 3.44
C ALA A 114 20.00 -9.21 4.30
N ARG A 115 19.53 -9.86 5.39
CA ARG A 115 20.35 -10.73 6.24
C ARG A 115 20.39 -12.17 5.74
N GLU A 116 19.26 -12.66 5.23
CA GLU A 116 19.12 -14.02 4.69
C GLU A 116 19.86 -14.20 3.36
N GLN A 117 19.96 -13.12 2.57
CA GLN A 117 20.60 -13.09 1.25
C GLN A 117 20.16 -14.25 0.34
N PRO A 118 18.83 -14.46 0.15
CA PRO A 118 18.34 -15.56 -0.68
C PRO A 118 18.69 -15.34 -2.15
N GLY A 119 19.00 -16.40 -2.88
CA GLY A 119 19.31 -16.30 -4.31
C GLY A 119 18.16 -15.73 -5.15
N THR A 120 16.91 -15.88 -4.70
CA THR A 120 15.72 -15.32 -5.34
C THR A 120 14.74 -14.75 -4.31
N VAL A 121 14.03 -13.71 -4.70
CA VAL A 121 13.02 -13.01 -3.88
C VAL A 121 11.75 -12.86 -4.69
N THR A 122 10.65 -13.44 -4.21
CA THR A 122 9.35 -13.37 -4.89
C THR A 122 8.47 -12.27 -4.32
N LEU A 123 7.65 -11.64 -5.16
CA LEU A 123 6.63 -10.69 -4.75
C LEU A 123 5.29 -11.10 -5.31
N LEU A 124 4.23 -11.06 -4.50
CA LEU A 124 2.86 -11.08 -5.01
C LEU A 124 2.37 -9.63 -5.12
N VAL A 125 2.07 -9.19 -6.33
CA VAL A 125 1.55 -7.85 -6.59
C VAL A 125 0.19 -7.88 -7.25
N ARG A 126 -0.65 -6.87 -6.96
CA ARG A 126 -1.85 -6.56 -7.73
C ARG A 126 -1.54 -5.41 -8.69
N ARG A 127 -1.85 -5.62 -9.97
CA ARG A 127 -1.72 -4.64 -11.06
C ARG A 127 -3.02 -4.57 -11.84
N GLY A 128 -3.80 -3.52 -11.61
CA GLY A 128 -5.19 -3.45 -12.08
C GLY A 128 -6.01 -4.62 -11.52
N ILE A 129 -6.70 -5.34 -12.40
CA ILE A 129 -7.55 -6.48 -12.03
C ILE A 129 -6.78 -7.80 -11.85
N TYR A 130 -5.47 -7.82 -12.12
CA TYR A 130 -4.66 -9.04 -12.09
C TYR A 130 -3.77 -9.08 -10.86
N GLN A 131 -3.53 -10.29 -10.35
CA GLN A 131 -2.42 -10.57 -9.45
C GLN A 131 -1.28 -11.24 -10.22
N ARG A 132 -0.03 -10.90 -9.87
CA ARG A 132 1.17 -11.39 -10.53
C ARG A 132 2.21 -11.76 -9.48
N TYR A 133 2.90 -12.86 -9.72
CA TYR A 133 4.16 -13.12 -9.05
C TYR A 133 5.29 -12.48 -9.85
N LEU A 134 6.14 -11.73 -9.17
CA LEU A 134 7.38 -11.18 -9.69
C LEU A 134 8.54 -11.88 -8.96
N GLU A 135 9.67 -11.99 -9.64
CA GLU A 135 10.88 -12.60 -9.10
C GLU A 135 12.05 -11.62 -9.27
N LEU A 136 12.80 -11.42 -8.20
CA LEU A 136 14.04 -10.65 -8.16
C LEU A 136 15.18 -11.63 -7.89
N GLU A 137 16.28 -11.48 -8.62
CA GLU A 137 17.48 -12.33 -8.48
C GLU A 137 18.68 -11.47 -8.01
N PRO A 138 18.65 -10.97 -6.77
CA PRO A 138 19.69 -10.07 -6.28
C PRO A 138 21.07 -10.73 -6.25
N GLU A 139 22.08 -9.99 -6.70
CA GLU A 139 23.47 -10.36 -6.51
C GLU A 139 23.95 -9.82 -5.15
N TRP A 140 24.22 -10.73 -4.22
CA TRP A 140 24.77 -10.39 -2.92
C TRP A 140 26.28 -10.28 -3.04
N GLU A 141 26.85 -9.13 -2.65
CA GLU A 141 28.31 -9.01 -2.56
C GLU A 141 28.85 -10.10 -1.63
N THR A 142 29.54 -11.07 -2.20
CA THR A 142 30.27 -12.06 -1.41
C THR A 142 31.44 -11.32 -0.76
N PRO A 143 31.65 -11.39 0.57
CA PRO A 143 32.86 -10.85 1.16
C PRO A 143 34.05 -11.50 0.44
N SER A 144 34.95 -10.68 -0.15
CA SER A 144 36.17 -11.21 -0.75
C SER A 144 36.89 -12.05 0.31
N LYS A 145 37.19 -13.31 -0.02
CA LYS A 145 37.99 -14.20 0.84
C LYS A 145 39.35 -13.58 1.18
#